data_AF-A0A9X2WYF9-F1
#
_entry.id   AF-A0A9X2WYF9-F1
#
_cell.length_a   1.000
_cell.length_b   1.000
_cell.length_c   1.000
_cell.angle_alpha   90.00
_cell.angle_beta   90.00
_cell.angle_gamma   90.00
#
_symmetry.space_group_name_H-M   'P 1'
#
loop_
_entity.id
_entity.type
_entity.pdbx_description
1 polymer ?
#
loop_
_entity_poly.entity_id
_entity_poly.type
_entity_poly.pdbx_seq_one_letter_code
_entity_poly.pdbx_strand_id
1 'polypeptide(L)'
;MEHFYHLVETDEYFEIGDVEITDEFINSYHTEKSVSYEEIQFFFTVDKPMSFKGVFMLFTSEGKPVFEPNAYILSRRIVEGTKDVKPTCFHLLRYYRYLDANNLNWDDHEERLQRYPIFLYRAYLDNEIEKGNLSRSTAVAALSIVRRFYLFCYRHGYISQLPFEITGTTKYGQTLTDCSIRSAIRETNLQPLNDLDLQHVRDNWRCNGLSQEFRLMISVALSVGLRAIEVTDIKPRHFAIPKGFKGKTL
;
A
#
# COMPACT_ATOMS: atom_id res chain seq x y z
N MET A 1 -15.48 25.80 9.54
CA MET A 1 -14.24 25.22 10.09
C MET A 1 -13.70 24.30 9.01
N GLU A 2 -12.50 24.56 8.49
CA GLU A 2 -11.84 23.68 7.53
C GLU A 2 -11.24 22.51 8.31
N HIS A 3 -12.07 21.49 8.54
CA HIS A 3 -11.56 20.18 8.91
C HIS A 3 -10.99 19.57 7.63
N PHE A 4 -9.73 19.14 7.72
CA PHE A 4 -8.98 18.63 6.59
C PHE A 4 -8.02 17.57 7.11
N TYR A 5 -8.24 16.34 6.67
CA TYR A 5 -7.29 15.26 6.90
C TYR A 5 -6.06 15.42 6.01
N HIS A 6 -4.91 15.06 6.54
CA HIS A 6 -3.64 15.04 5.81
C HIS A 6 -2.78 13.84 6.19
N LEU A 7 -1.76 13.61 5.37
CA LEU A 7 -0.77 12.57 5.62
C LEU A 7 0.53 13.22 6.09
N VAL A 8 1.10 12.68 7.16
CA VAL A 8 2.43 13.04 7.65
C VAL A 8 3.33 11.83 7.43
N GLU A 9 4.47 12.04 6.79
CA GLU A 9 5.48 11.01 6.60
C GLU A 9 6.23 10.78 7.91
N THR A 10 6.39 9.53 8.33
CA THR A 10 7.33 9.19 9.40
C THR A 10 8.76 9.33 8.92
N ASP A 11 9.72 9.15 9.81
CA ASP A 11 11.12 8.94 9.43
C ASP A 11 11.26 7.79 8.41
N GLU A 12 12.37 7.79 7.67
CA GLU A 12 12.65 6.81 6.60
C GLU A 12 12.54 5.37 7.12
N TYR A 13 12.90 5.17 8.38
CA TYR A 13 12.70 3.94 9.13
C TYR A 13 12.16 4.26 10.53
N PHE A 14 11.33 3.37 11.06
CA PHE A 14 10.92 3.39 12.46
C PHE A 14 11.17 2.02 13.08
N GLU A 15 11.43 2.04 14.39
CA GLU A 15 11.74 0.85 15.17
C GLU A 15 10.54 0.43 16.02
N ILE A 16 10.31 -0.87 16.11
CA ILE A 16 9.32 -1.47 17.01
C ILE A 16 10.01 -2.55 17.84
N GLY A 17 9.83 -2.48 19.14
CA GLY A 17 10.36 -3.42 20.13
C GLY A 17 9.91 -3.01 21.51
N ASP A 18 10.55 -3.59 22.53
CA ASP A 18 10.24 -3.27 23.92
C ASP A 18 10.77 -1.86 24.24
N VAL A 19 9.92 -0.98 24.76
CA VAL A 19 10.33 0.39 25.08
C VAL A 19 10.92 0.42 26.48
N GLU A 20 12.20 0.77 26.55
CA GLU A 20 12.91 1.05 27.78
C GLU A 20 12.97 2.57 28.02
N ILE A 21 12.78 2.96 29.27
CA ILE A 21 12.88 4.35 29.70
C ILE A 21 14.33 4.59 30.10
N THR A 22 14.94 5.66 29.61
CA THR A 22 16.33 5.99 29.96
C THR A 22 16.42 6.55 31.38
N ASP A 23 17.55 6.33 32.04
CA ASP A 23 17.83 6.88 33.38
C ASP A 23 17.74 8.42 33.41
N GLU A 24 17.99 9.08 32.28
CA GLU A 24 17.86 10.53 32.12
C GLU A 24 16.40 11.00 32.23
N PHE A 25 15.44 10.24 31.68
CA PHE A 25 14.02 10.54 31.87
C PHE A 25 13.63 10.46 33.34
N ILE A 26 14.01 9.36 34.01
CA ILE A 26 13.70 9.12 35.43
C ILE A 26 14.24 10.28 36.29
N ASN A 27 15.48 10.69 36.04
CA ASN A 27 16.10 11.81 36.76
C ASN A 27 15.44 13.17 36.47
N SER A 28 15.02 13.42 35.22
CA SER A 28 14.32 14.66 34.84
C SER A 28 12.92 14.76 35.47
N TYR A 29 12.21 13.63 35.55
CA TYR A 29 10.88 13.54 36.18
C TYR A 29 10.96 13.84 37.68
N HIS A 30 12.01 13.35 38.35
CA HIS A 30 12.24 13.63 39.77
C HIS A 30 12.67 15.07 40.08
N THR A 31 13.13 15.84 39.09
CA THR A 31 13.63 17.21 39.28
C THR A 31 12.65 18.30 38.82
N GLU A 32 11.40 17.94 38.45
CA GLU A 32 10.35 18.85 37.93
C GLU A 32 10.84 19.77 36.79
N LYS A 33 11.86 19.33 36.06
CA LYS A 33 12.48 20.14 35.01
C LYS A 33 11.63 20.06 33.76
N SER A 34 11.24 21.20 33.19
CA SER A 34 10.56 21.25 31.90
C SER A 34 11.49 20.72 30.81
N VAL A 35 11.04 19.72 30.05
CA VAL A 35 11.81 19.10 28.98
C VAL A 35 11.27 19.50 27.60
N SER A 36 12.15 19.81 26.65
CA SER A 36 11.78 20.14 25.27
C SER A 36 11.31 18.89 24.49
N TYR A 37 10.58 19.09 23.39
CA TYR A 37 10.13 17.97 22.52
C TYR A 37 11.30 17.17 21.92
N GLU A 38 12.43 17.85 21.65
CA GLU A 38 13.64 17.21 21.10
C GLU A 38 14.37 16.38 22.16
N GLU A 39 14.34 16.81 23.42
CA GLU A 39 14.90 16.06 24.55
C GLU A 39 14.04 14.82 24.90
N ILE A 40 12.72 14.85 24.63
CA ILE A 40 11.83 13.69 24.82
C ILE A 40 12.21 12.50 23.94
N GLN A 41 12.78 12.73 22.75
CA GLN A 41 13.23 11.63 21.89
C GLN A 41 14.41 10.83 22.47
N PHE A 42 15.18 11.41 23.40
CA PHE A 42 16.29 10.73 24.09
C PHE A 42 15.84 9.93 25.32
N PHE A 43 14.57 10.00 25.68
CA PHE A 43 14.03 9.39 26.89
C PHE A 43 13.57 7.95 26.74
N PHE A 44 13.50 7.48 25.51
CA PHE A 44 13.01 6.16 25.20
C PHE A 44 14.00 5.47 24.27
N THR A 45 14.38 4.25 24.62
CA THR A 45 15.15 3.35 23.76
C THR A 45 14.30 2.13 23.45
N VAL A 46 14.52 1.54 22.28
CA VAL A 46 13.81 0.32 21.88
C VAL A 46 14.78 -0.86 22.07
N ASP A 47 14.50 -1.75 23.02
CA ASP A 47 15.22 -3.01 23.16
C ASP A 47 14.82 -3.96 22.01
N LYS A 48 15.83 -4.61 21.41
CA LYS A 48 15.72 -5.48 20.23
C LYS A 48 14.87 -4.87 19.10
N PRO A 49 15.26 -3.71 18.54
CA PRO A 49 14.44 -3.00 17.57
C PRO A 49 14.30 -3.79 16.27
N MET A 50 13.05 -4.02 15.86
CA MET A 50 12.72 -4.40 14.49
C MET A 50 12.51 -3.14 13.67
N SER A 51 13.39 -2.93 12.68
CA SER A 51 13.31 -1.76 11.79
C SER A 51 12.37 -2.00 10.61
N PHE A 52 11.46 -1.05 10.38
CA PHE A 52 10.54 -1.06 9.25
C PHE A 52 10.67 0.23 8.46
N LYS A 53 10.46 0.15 7.13
CA LYS A 53 10.39 1.34 6.28
C LYS A 53 9.21 2.22 6.68
N GLY A 54 9.46 3.53 6.70
CA GLY A 54 8.51 4.58 6.98
C GLY A 54 7.17 4.45 6.24
N VAL A 55 6.16 5.06 6.86
CA VAL A 55 4.77 5.08 6.39
C VAL A 55 4.22 6.49 6.42
N PHE A 56 3.13 6.71 5.69
CA PHE A 56 2.33 7.92 5.85
C PHE A 56 1.22 7.66 6.84
N MET A 57 1.12 8.51 7.85
CA MET A 57 0.13 8.42 8.91
C MET A 57 -0.94 9.50 8.68
N LEU A 58 -2.20 9.15 8.92
CA LEU A 58 -3.36 10.02 8.79
C LEU A 58 -3.53 10.89 10.04
N PHE A 59 -3.63 12.19 9.83
CA PHE A 59 -3.84 13.20 10.86
C PHE A 59 -5.07 14.05 10.54
N THR A 60 -5.76 14.46 11.59
CA THR A 60 -6.82 15.50 11.57
C THR A 60 -6.21 16.88 11.32
N SER A 61 -7.03 17.88 11.02
CA SER A 61 -6.57 19.28 10.88
C SER A 61 -5.95 19.86 12.17
N GLU A 62 -6.31 19.31 13.33
CA GLU A 62 -5.75 19.69 14.63
C GLU A 62 -4.39 19.04 14.92
N GLY A 63 -3.84 18.27 13.97
CA GLY A 63 -2.58 17.53 14.18
C GLY A 63 -2.74 16.32 15.09
N LYS A 64 -3.97 15.84 15.33
CA LYS A 64 -4.21 14.59 16.07
C LYS A 64 -4.19 13.39 15.13
N PRO A 65 -3.46 12.31 15.45
CA PRO A 65 -3.44 11.09 14.65
C PRO A 65 -4.79 10.38 14.74
N VAL A 66 -5.27 9.83 13.62
CA VAL A 66 -6.52 9.07 13.56
C VAL A 66 -6.22 7.59 13.82
N PHE A 67 -6.69 7.06 14.95
CA PHE A 67 -6.21 5.78 15.48
C PHE A 67 -6.44 4.59 14.54
N GLU A 68 -7.67 4.33 14.13
CA GLU A 68 -8.07 3.14 13.37
C GLU A 68 -7.39 3.03 12.00
N PRO A 69 -7.38 4.08 11.14
CA PRO A 69 -6.71 3.99 9.85
C PRO A 69 -5.20 3.90 10.02
N ASN A 70 -4.61 4.51 11.05
CA ASN A 70 -3.19 4.39 11.35
C ASN A 70 -2.82 2.99 11.84
N ALA A 71 -3.63 2.39 12.70
CA ALA A 71 -3.48 0.99 13.11
C ALA A 71 -3.53 0.05 11.89
N TYR A 72 -4.44 0.30 10.96
CA TYR A 72 -4.52 -0.47 9.71
C TYR A 72 -3.28 -0.28 8.82
N ILE A 73 -2.81 0.96 8.62
CA ILE A 73 -1.60 1.24 7.84
C ILE A 73 -0.37 0.53 8.44
N LEU A 74 -0.22 0.60 9.76
CA LEU A 74 0.85 -0.08 10.48
C LEU A 74 0.74 -1.60 10.36
N SER A 75 -0.45 -2.16 10.55
CA SER A 75 -0.70 -3.60 10.36
C SER A 75 -0.32 -4.08 8.96
N ARG A 76 -0.66 -3.31 7.91
CA ARG A 76 -0.28 -3.61 6.52
C ARG A 76 1.23 -3.64 6.32
N ARG A 77 1.97 -2.74 6.97
CA ARG A 77 3.44 -2.67 6.89
C ARG A 77 4.10 -3.79 7.69
N ILE A 78 3.71 -3.95 8.95
CA ILE A 78 4.42 -4.75 9.95
C ILE A 78 3.94 -6.20 9.90
N VAL A 79 2.63 -6.42 10.01
CA VAL A 79 2.04 -7.77 10.12
C VAL A 79 1.93 -8.42 8.75
N GLU A 80 1.41 -7.70 7.76
CA GLU A 80 1.22 -8.24 6.40
C GLU A 80 2.50 -8.14 5.54
N GLY A 81 3.54 -7.43 5.99
CA GLY A 81 4.80 -7.28 5.26
C GLY A 81 4.66 -6.57 3.91
N THR A 82 3.62 -5.73 3.74
CA THR A 82 3.38 -5.04 2.46
C THR A 82 4.52 -4.06 2.18
N LYS A 83 5.21 -4.21 1.04
CA LYS A 83 6.35 -3.36 0.64
C LYS A 83 5.96 -1.92 0.33
N ASP A 84 4.82 -1.70 -0.31
CA ASP A 84 4.32 -0.37 -0.62
C ASP A 84 2.93 -0.16 -0.03
N VAL A 85 2.86 0.67 1.01
CA VAL A 85 1.61 1.06 1.66
C VAL A 85 1.12 2.42 1.20
N LYS A 86 1.87 3.17 0.35
CA LYS A 86 1.44 4.50 -0.11
C LYS A 86 0.04 4.49 -0.73
N PRO A 87 -0.33 3.52 -1.60
CA PRO A 87 -1.69 3.46 -2.12
C PRO A 87 -2.75 3.29 -1.03
N THR A 88 -2.43 2.55 0.04
CA THR A 88 -3.32 2.39 1.20
C THR A 88 -3.53 3.72 1.90
N CYS A 89 -2.45 4.45 2.20
CA CYS A 89 -2.49 5.75 2.85
C CYS A 89 -3.30 6.78 2.03
N PHE A 90 -3.05 6.90 0.72
CA PHE A 90 -3.76 7.86 -0.14
C PHE A 90 -5.24 7.54 -0.30
N HIS A 91 -5.61 6.27 -0.41
CA HIS A 91 -7.02 5.88 -0.52
C HIS A 91 -7.78 6.03 0.79
N LEU A 92 -7.13 5.78 1.94
CA LEU A 92 -7.71 6.10 3.25
C LEU A 92 -7.88 7.61 3.43
N LEU A 93 -6.87 8.41 3.08
CA LEU A 93 -6.98 9.87 3.11
C LEU A 93 -8.19 10.36 2.29
N ARG A 94 -8.35 9.85 1.07
CA ARG A 94 -9.50 10.20 0.22
C ARG A 94 -10.82 9.83 0.88
N TYR A 95 -10.90 8.66 1.50
CA TYR A 95 -12.10 8.21 2.19
C TYR A 95 -12.43 9.11 3.39
N TYR A 96 -11.45 9.39 4.25
CA TYR A 96 -11.66 10.24 5.42
C TYR A 96 -12.00 11.69 5.05
N ARG A 97 -11.43 12.24 3.97
CA ARG A 97 -11.86 13.55 3.44
C ARG A 97 -13.29 13.52 2.90
N TYR A 98 -13.72 12.41 2.29
CA TYR A 98 -15.11 12.25 1.87
C TYR A 98 -16.04 12.22 3.08
N LEU A 99 -15.70 11.45 4.12
CA LEU A 99 -16.48 11.38 5.35
C LEU A 99 -16.65 12.77 5.99
N ASP A 100 -15.54 13.49 6.13
CA ASP A 100 -15.49 14.86 6.67
C ASP A 100 -16.37 15.83 5.88
N ALA A 101 -16.23 15.84 4.55
CA ALA A 101 -17.01 16.72 3.67
C ALA A 101 -18.53 16.44 3.73
N ASN A 102 -18.93 15.26 4.22
CA ASN A 102 -20.34 14.85 4.36
C ASN A 102 -20.79 14.75 5.82
N ASN A 103 -19.95 15.14 6.79
CA ASN A 103 -20.21 15.02 8.24
C ASN A 103 -20.62 13.59 8.66
N LEU A 104 -19.88 12.59 8.17
CA LEU A 104 -20.08 11.18 8.48
C LEU A 104 -18.95 10.68 9.38
N ASN A 105 -19.26 9.86 10.38
CA ASN A 105 -18.23 9.01 11.00
C ASN A 105 -18.07 7.75 10.17
N TRP A 106 -16.88 7.13 10.22
CA TRP A 106 -16.63 5.92 9.45
C TRP A 106 -17.38 4.70 10.02
N ASP A 107 -17.70 4.70 11.31
CA ASP A 107 -18.36 3.62 12.04
C ASP A 107 -19.86 3.88 12.28
N ASP A 108 -20.42 4.94 11.70
CA ASP A 108 -21.85 5.24 11.81
C ASP A 108 -22.71 4.06 11.31
N HIS A 109 -23.68 3.68 12.15
CA HIS A 109 -24.58 2.56 11.91
C HIS A 109 -26.04 3.01 11.96
N GLU A 110 -26.55 3.54 10.85
CA GLU A 110 -27.96 3.94 10.77
C GLU A 110 -28.84 2.74 10.36
N GLU A 111 -29.24 1.92 11.33
CA GLU A 111 -29.99 0.66 11.13
C GLU A 111 -31.25 0.83 10.28
N ARG A 112 -31.93 1.98 10.39
CA ARG A 112 -33.21 2.24 9.71
C ARG A 112 -33.06 2.51 8.22
N LEU A 113 -31.92 3.03 7.80
CA LEU A 113 -31.69 3.46 6.41
C LEU A 113 -30.63 2.61 5.69
N GLN A 114 -29.95 1.70 6.42
CA GLN A 114 -28.82 0.91 5.91
C GLN A 114 -27.76 1.78 5.21
N ARG A 115 -27.59 3.01 5.69
CA ARG A 115 -26.68 4.00 5.10
C ARG A 115 -25.32 3.90 5.73
N TYR A 116 -24.65 2.78 5.52
CA TYR A 116 -23.27 2.69 5.94
C TYR A 116 -22.42 3.66 5.12
N PRO A 117 -21.48 4.37 5.78
CA PRO A 117 -20.61 5.34 5.11
C PRO A 117 -19.87 4.78 3.88
N ILE A 118 -19.51 3.50 3.90
CA ILE A 118 -18.87 2.84 2.76
C ILE A 118 -19.77 2.72 1.52
N PHE A 119 -21.08 2.53 1.68
CA PHE A 119 -22.01 2.48 0.54
C PHE A 119 -22.25 3.87 -0.03
N LEU A 120 -22.32 4.89 0.83
CA LEU A 120 -22.38 6.29 0.40
C LEU A 120 -21.11 6.66 -0.37
N TYR A 121 -19.95 6.24 0.12
CA TYR A 121 -18.68 6.42 -0.56
C TYR A 121 -18.61 5.71 -1.91
N ARG A 122 -19.13 4.47 -2.00
CA ARG A 122 -19.27 3.76 -3.27
C ARG A 122 -20.10 4.56 -4.28
N ALA A 123 -21.27 5.06 -3.86
CA ALA A 123 -22.14 5.86 -4.73
C ALA A 123 -21.44 7.15 -5.19
N TYR A 124 -20.71 7.81 -4.29
CA TYR A 124 -19.86 8.96 -4.63
C TYR A 124 -18.79 8.59 -5.67
N LEU A 125 -18.09 7.47 -5.50
CA LEU A 125 -17.08 7.03 -6.46
C LEU A 125 -17.67 6.70 -7.84
N ASP A 126 -18.85 6.06 -7.88
CA ASP A 126 -19.58 5.81 -9.13
C ASP A 126 -19.93 7.13 -9.84
N ASN A 127 -20.40 8.15 -9.10
CA ASN A 127 -20.69 9.47 -9.65
C ASN A 127 -19.42 10.18 -10.18
N GLU A 128 -18.29 10.07 -9.50
CA GLU A 128 -17.01 10.63 -9.98
C GLU A 128 -16.47 9.92 -11.22
N ILE A 129 -16.79 8.62 -11.40
CA ILE A 129 -16.52 7.90 -12.64
C ILE A 129 -17.40 8.45 -13.77
N GLU A 130 -18.69 8.64 -13.53
CA GLU A 130 -19.65 9.15 -14.52
C GLU A 130 -19.29 10.56 -15.01
N LYS A 131 -18.80 11.40 -14.10
CA LYS A 131 -18.30 12.75 -14.42
C LYS A 131 -16.95 12.77 -15.15
N GLY A 132 -16.22 11.65 -15.17
CA GLY A 132 -14.87 11.57 -15.74
C GLY A 132 -13.75 12.13 -14.86
N ASN A 133 -14.06 12.53 -13.61
CA ASN A 133 -13.08 13.03 -12.65
C ASN A 133 -12.17 11.93 -12.11
N LEU A 134 -12.63 10.68 -12.17
CA LEU A 134 -11.93 9.54 -11.61
C LEU A 134 -11.94 8.35 -12.56
N SER A 135 -10.77 7.75 -12.79
CA SER A 135 -10.71 6.49 -13.52
C SER A 135 -11.41 5.38 -12.72
N ARG A 136 -12.15 4.51 -13.42
CA ARG A 136 -12.81 3.35 -12.80
C ARG A 136 -11.82 2.46 -12.05
N SER A 137 -10.61 2.25 -12.57
CA SER A 137 -9.55 1.49 -11.87
C SER A 137 -9.16 2.12 -10.54
N THR A 138 -9.03 3.45 -10.50
CA THR A 138 -8.69 4.17 -9.26
C THR A 138 -9.84 4.09 -8.25
N ALA A 139 -11.08 4.20 -8.70
CA ALA A 139 -12.27 4.05 -7.86
C ALA A 139 -12.38 2.64 -7.26
N VAL A 140 -12.19 1.61 -8.08
CA VAL A 140 -12.17 0.21 -7.63
C VAL A 140 -11.07 -0.02 -6.59
N ALA A 141 -9.86 0.51 -6.83
CA ALA A 141 -8.76 0.43 -5.89
C ALA A 141 -9.07 1.15 -4.57
N ALA A 142 -9.64 2.36 -4.63
CA ALA A 142 -10.05 3.14 -3.46
C ALA A 142 -11.06 2.38 -2.60
N LEU A 143 -12.15 1.89 -3.21
CA LEU A 143 -13.18 1.12 -2.50
C LEU A 143 -12.61 -0.20 -1.95
N SER A 144 -11.69 -0.85 -2.68
CA SER A 144 -11.04 -2.06 -2.19
C SER A 144 -10.20 -1.83 -0.94
N ILE A 145 -9.49 -0.69 -0.83
CA ILE A 145 -8.73 -0.36 0.38
C ILE A 145 -9.68 -0.12 1.55
N VAL A 146 -10.76 0.63 1.35
CA VAL A 146 -11.75 0.91 2.39
C VAL A 146 -12.42 -0.39 2.88
N ARG A 147 -12.79 -1.30 1.98
CA ARG A 147 -13.31 -2.62 2.40
C ARG A 147 -12.34 -3.41 3.27
N ARG A 148 -11.06 -3.43 2.90
CA ARG A 148 -10.02 -4.12 3.69
C ARG A 148 -9.80 -3.45 5.04
N PHE A 149 -9.97 -2.13 5.12
CA PHE A 149 -9.98 -1.39 6.39
C PHE A 149 -11.13 -1.87 7.29
N TYR A 150 -12.37 -1.95 6.80
CA TYR A 150 -13.48 -2.51 7.60
C TYR A 150 -13.25 -3.97 8.01
N LEU A 151 -12.71 -4.81 7.11
CA LEU A 151 -12.34 -6.20 7.45
C LEU A 151 -11.24 -6.26 8.52
N PHE A 152 -10.30 -5.32 8.52
CA PHE A 152 -9.32 -5.16 9.58
C PHE A 152 -10.01 -4.74 10.89
N CYS A 153 -10.84 -3.69 10.88
CA CYS A 153 -11.56 -3.24 12.07
C CYS A 153 -12.42 -4.35 12.68
N TYR A 154 -13.11 -5.14 11.86
CA TYR A 154 -13.91 -6.27 12.33
C TYR A 154 -13.03 -7.38 12.96
N ARG A 155 -11.93 -7.76 12.30
CA ARG A 155 -11.00 -8.79 12.82
C ARG A 155 -10.36 -8.40 14.15
N HIS A 156 -10.14 -7.10 14.38
CA HIS A 156 -9.52 -6.58 15.59
C HIS A 156 -10.53 -6.06 16.63
N GLY A 157 -11.83 -6.23 16.40
CA GLY A 157 -12.89 -5.89 17.35
C GLY A 157 -13.21 -4.40 17.48
N TYR A 158 -12.76 -3.56 16.53
CA TYR A 158 -13.13 -2.13 16.50
C TYR A 158 -14.58 -1.91 16.05
N ILE A 159 -15.15 -2.88 15.34
CA ILE A 159 -16.58 -2.94 15.01
C ILE A 159 -17.12 -4.34 15.28
N SER A 160 -18.37 -4.43 15.71
CA SER A 160 -19.03 -5.70 16.02
C SER A 160 -19.60 -6.40 14.78
N GLN A 161 -19.84 -5.67 13.70
CA GLN A 161 -20.42 -6.19 12.46
C GLN A 161 -19.87 -5.46 11.24
N LEU A 162 -19.79 -6.17 10.12
CA LEU A 162 -19.36 -5.59 8.84
C LEU A 162 -20.52 -4.80 8.21
N PRO A 163 -20.22 -3.65 7.58
CA PRO A 163 -21.22 -2.87 6.86
C PRO A 163 -21.58 -3.47 5.49
N PHE A 164 -21.15 -4.68 5.16
CA PHE A 164 -21.35 -5.33 3.87
C PHE A 164 -21.33 -6.85 4.04
N GLU A 165 -21.98 -7.54 3.10
CA GLU A 165 -22.00 -9.00 3.07
C GLU A 165 -20.82 -9.56 2.28
N ILE A 166 -20.22 -10.64 2.79
CA ILE A 166 -19.20 -11.40 2.06
C ILE A 166 -19.90 -12.42 1.18
N THR A 167 -19.82 -12.23 -0.13
CA THR A 167 -20.52 -13.06 -1.13
C THR A 167 -19.66 -14.23 -1.64
N GLY A 168 -18.36 -14.23 -1.36
CA GLY A 168 -17.47 -15.33 -1.73
C GLY A 168 -15.99 -14.93 -1.72
N THR A 169 -15.16 -15.74 -2.36
CA THR A 169 -13.73 -15.50 -2.53
C THR A 169 -13.30 -15.79 -3.97
N THR A 170 -12.36 -15.01 -4.49
CA THR A 170 -11.74 -15.31 -5.79
C THR A 170 -10.78 -16.49 -5.69
N LYS A 171 -10.40 -17.06 -6.83
CA LYS A 171 -9.36 -18.11 -6.93
C LYS A 171 -8.04 -17.72 -6.24
N TYR A 172 -7.76 -16.42 -6.12
CA TYR A 172 -6.55 -15.88 -5.49
C TYR A 172 -6.78 -15.43 -4.04
N GLY A 173 -7.88 -15.86 -3.41
CA GLY A 173 -8.18 -15.57 -2.00
C GLY A 173 -8.69 -14.15 -1.72
N GLN A 174 -9.10 -13.39 -2.74
CA GLN A 174 -9.65 -12.04 -2.50
C GLN A 174 -11.13 -12.13 -2.12
N THR A 175 -11.52 -11.44 -1.06
CA THR A 175 -12.92 -11.38 -0.59
C THR A 175 -13.81 -10.63 -1.60
N LEU A 176 -14.90 -11.28 -2.00
CA LEU A 176 -15.99 -10.69 -2.77
C LEU A 176 -17.06 -10.20 -1.81
N THR A 177 -17.63 -9.03 -2.12
CA THR A 177 -18.63 -8.36 -1.28
C THR A 177 -19.72 -7.73 -2.14
N ASP A 178 -20.90 -7.54 -1.57
CA ASP A 178 -22.00 -6.78 -2.17
C ASP A 178 -21.68 -5.29 -2.36
N CYS A 179 -20.75 -4.74 -1.56
CA CYS A 179 -20.16 -3.43 -1.76
C CYS A 179 -19.03 -3.47 -2.81
N SER A 180 -19.36 -3.34 -4.10
CA SER A 180 -18.33 -3.33 -5.16
C SER A 180 -18.71 -2.43 -6.34
N ILE A 181 -17.70 -1.85 -6.98
CA ILE A 181 -17.84 -1.14 -8.26
C ILE A 181 -17.60 -2.18 -9.35
N ARG A 182 -18.52 -2.30 -10.31
CA ARG A 182 -18.35 -3.23 -11.44
C ARG A 182 -17.11 -2.83 -12.23
N SER A 183 -16.12 -3.71 -12.28
CA SER A 183 -14.98 -3.55 -13.17
C SER A 183 -15.47 -3.64 -14.61
N ALA A 184 -15.01 -2.73 -15.48
CA ALA A 184 -15.19 -2.92 -16.91
C ALA A 184 -14.39 -4.16 -17.32
N ILE A 185 -15.02 -5.08 -18.05
CA ILE A 185 -14.30 -6.16 -18.72
C ILE A 185 -13.43 -5.48 -19.78
N ARG A 186 -12.15 -5.25 -19.46
CA ARG A 186 -11.18 -4.92 -20.49
C ARG A 186 -10.77 -6.24 -21.12
N GLU A 187 -11.20 -6.47 -22.35
CA GLU A 187 -10.49 -7.38 -23.23
C GLU A 187 -9.13 -6.75 -23.49
N THR A 188 -8.14 -7.09 -22.66
CA THR A 188 -6.75 -6.82 -23.01
C THR A 188 -6.41 -7.83 -24.11
N ASN A 189 -6.58 -7.41 -25.37
CA ASN A 189 -5.96 -8.08 -26.49
C ASN A 189 -4.46 -7.84 -26.39
N LEU A 190 -3.80 -8.59 -25.51
CA LEU A 190 -2.34 -8.65 -25.49
C LEU A 190 -1.92 -9.10 -26.88
N GLN A 191 -1.35 -8.16 -27.64
CA GLN A 191 -0.75 -8.51 -28.91
C GLN A 191 0.59 -9.16 -28.60
N PRO A 192 0.77 -10.45 -28.91
CA PRO A 192 2.07 -11.07 -28.78
C PRO A 192 3.06 -10.36 -29.70
N LEU A 193 4.31 -10.28 -29.27
CA LEU A 193 5.42 -9.85 -30.13
C LEU A 193 5.40 -10.69 -31.41
N ASN A 194 5.34 -10.03 -32.55
CA ASN A 194 5.36 -10.69 -33.85
C ASN A 194 6.82 -10.79 -34.37
N ASP A 195 7.01 -11.50 -35.48
CA ASP A 195 8.34 -11.71 -36.06
C ASP A 195 9.02 -10.39 -36.48
N LEU A 196 8.25 -9.36 -36.84
CA LEU A 196 8.77 -8.05 -37.21
C LEU A 196 9.29 -7.29 -35.98
N ASP A 197 8.59 -7.37 -34.85
CA ASP A 197 9.06 -6.82 -33.57
C ASP A 197 10.37 -7.48 -33.15
N LEU A 198 10.46 -8.81 -33.27
CA LEU A 198 11.68 -9.57 -32.97
C LEU A 198 12.82 -9.24 -33.94
N GLN A 199 12.49 -8.99 -35.22
CA GLN A 199 13.47 -8.57 -36.22
C GLN A 199 14.03 -7.18 -35.89
N HIS A 200 13.19 -6.22 -35.50
CA HIS A 200 13.64 -4.90 -35.06
C HIS A 200 14.58 -4.97 -33.85
N VAL A 201 14.29 -5.86 -32.88
CA VAL A 201 15.17 -6.09 -31.74
C VAL A 201 16.53 -6.63 -32.21
N ARG A 202 16.55 -7.60 -33.14
CA ARG A 202 17.79 -8.20 -33.68
C ARG A 202 18.62 -7.20 -34.48
N ASP A 203 17.99 -6.41 -35.33
CA ASP A 203 18.68 -5.46 -36.21
C ASP A 203 19.35 -4.33 -35.41
N ASN A 204 18.72 -3.91 -34.31
CA ASN A 204 19.25 -2.87 -33.43
C ASN A 204 20.11 -3.42 -32.28
N TRP A 205 20.27 -4.74 -32.18
CA TRP A 205 20.96 -5.39 -31.06
C TRP A 205 22.43 -4.99 -30.93
N ARG A 206 23.05 -4.55 -32.04
CA ARG A 206 24.48 -4.19 -32.11
C ARG A 206 24.74 -2.68 -32.06
N CYS A 207 23.71 -1.84 -31.93
CA CYS A 207 23.89 -0.40 -31.87
C CYS A 207 24.78 0.01 -30.68
N ASN A 208 25.75 0.90 -30.92
CA ASN A 208 26.76 1.33 -29.95
C ASN A 208 26.18 2.04 -28.70
N GLY A 209 24.89 2.38 -28.69
CA GLY A 209 24.20 3.01 -27.56
C GLY A 209 23.57 2.05 -26.55
N LEU A 210 23.56 0.73 -26.80
CA LEU A 210 22.95 -0.25 -25.89
C LEU A 210 24.00 -0.94 -25.04
N SER A 211 23.85 -0.87 -23.71
CA SER A 211 24.75 -1.55 -22.76
C SER A 211 24.59 -3.08 -22.82
N GLN A 212 25.59 -3.82 -22.34
CA GLN A 212 25.54 -5.28 -22.31
C GLN A 212 24.48 -5.79 -21.33
N GLU A 213 24.28 -5.09 -20.22
CA GLU A 213 23.29 -5.37 -19.19
C GLU A 213 21.88 -5.26 -19.76
N PHE A 214 21.58 -4.17 -20.47
CA PHE A 214 20.27 -3.98 -21.10
C PHE A 214 19.96 -5.09 -22.12
N ARG A 215 20.95 -5.46 -22.95
CA ARG A 215 20.81 -6.58 -23.89
C ARG A 215 20.54 -7.90 -23.16
N LEU A 216 21.26 -8.17 -22.07
CA LEU A 216 21.03 -9.36 -21.26
C LEU A 216 19.62 -9.38 -20.67
N MET A 217 19.15 -8.25 -20.12
CA MET A 217 17.80 -8.12 -19.56
C MET A 217 16.71 -8.45 -20.60
N ILE A 218 16.82 -7.89 -21.80
CA ILE A 218 15.85 -8.14 -22.89
C ILE A 218 15.91 -9.61 -23.36
N SER A 219 17.11 -10.18 -23.54
CA SER A 219 17.26 -11.59 -23.91
C SER A 219 16.60 -12.53 -22.89
N VAL A 220 16.81 -12.27 -21.60
CA VAL A 220 16.22 -13.07 -20.52
C VAL A 220 14.70 -12.90 -20.49
N ALA A 221 14.19 -11.67 -20.62
CA ALA A 221 12.76 -11.41 -20.67
C ALA A 221 12.08 -12.11 -21.86
N LEU A 222 12.67 -12.05 -23.06
CA LEU A 222 12.15 -12.71 -24.26
C LEU A 222 12.20 -14.24 -24.17
N SER A 223 13.23 -14.79 -23.52
CA SER A 223 13.44 -16.25 -23.47
C SER A 223 12.63 -16.94 -22.38
N VAL A 224 12.39 -16.27 -21.25
CA VAL A 224 11.83 -16.89 -20.03
C VAL A 224 10.53 -16.22 -19.59
N GLY A 225 10.17 -15.07 -20.16
CA GLY A 225 8.95 -14.33 -19.82
C GLY A 225 8.98 -13.66 -18.44
N LEU A 226 10.16 -13.41 -17.88
CA LEU A 226 10.30 -12.73 -16.59
C LEU A 226 9.82 -11.28 -16.68
N ARG A 227 9.13 -10.82 -15.62
CA ARG A 227 8.74 -9.43 -15.45
C ARG A 227 9.97 -8.56 -15.26
N ALA A 228 9.87 -7.28 -15.62
CA ALA A 228 10.97 -6.33 -15.46
C ALA A 228 11.57 -6.33 -14.05
N ILE A 229 10.72 -6.35 -13.01
CA ILE A 229 11.18 -6.39 -11.60
C ILE A 229 11.89 -7.71 -11.24
N GLU A 230 11.46 -8.82 -11.84
CA GLU A 230 12.10 -10.12 -11.61
C GLU A 230 13.49 -10.13 -12.26
N VAL A 231 13.61 -9.58 -13.46
CA VAL A 231 14.89 -9.45 -14.19
C VAL A 231 15.88 -8.56 -13.43
N THR A 232 15.44 -7.44 -12.86
CA THR A 232 16.32 -6.54 -12.08
C THR A 232 16.79 -7.15 -10.77
N ASP A 233 16.04 -8.10 -10.19
CA ASP A 233 16.37 -8.77 -8.93
C ASP A 233 17.13 -10.10 -9.11
N ILE A 234 17.50 -10.46 -10.34
CA ILE A 234 18.26 -11.69 -10.62
C ILE A 234 19.64 -11.62 -9.96
N LYS A 235 20.04 -12.72 -9.31
CA LYS A 235 21.35 -12.89 -8.67
C LYS A 235 22.14 -14.01 -9.35
N PRO A 236 23.48 -14.00 -9.32
CA PRO A 236 24.31 -15.05 -9.91
C PRO A 236 23.91 -16.48 -9.48
N ARG A 237 23.49 -16.66 -8.22
CA ARG A 237 23.00 -17.94 -7.68
C ARG A 237 21.76 -18.50 -8.37
N HIS A 238 21.01 -17.68 -9.12
CA HIS A 238 19.84 -18.13 -9.88
C HIS A 238 20.24 -18.76 -11.22
N PHE A 239 21.50 -18.64 -11.64
CA PHE A 239 22.02 -19.27 -12.85
C PHE A 239 22.76 -20.57 -12.50
N ALA A 240 22.42 -21.64 -13.21
CA ALA A 240 23.16 -22.90 -13.19
C ALA A 240 23.74 -23.15 -14.57
N ILE A 241 25.05 -23.36 -14.64
CA ILE A 241 25.72 -23.76 -15.88
C ILE A 241 25.46 -25.25 -16.09
N PRO A 242 24.85 -25.67 -17.21
CA PRO A 242 24.62 -27.08 -17.48
C PRO A 242 25.94 -27.88 -17.53
N LYS A 243 25.91 -29.12 -17.05
CA LYS A 243 27.06 -30.03 -17.15
C LYS A 243 27.47 -30.20 -18.61
N GLY A 244 28.74 -29.94 -18.92
CA GLY A 244 29.29 -30.07 -20.27
C GLY A 244 29.19 -28.82 -21.15
N PHE A 245 28.77 -27.67 -20.60
CA PHE A 245 28.82 -26.40 -21.33
C PHE A 245 30.28 -26.04 -21.71
N LYS A 246 30.56 -25.89 -23.01
CA LYS A 246 31.90 -25.59 -23.55
C LYS A 246 32.11 -24.11 -23.90
N GLY A 247 31.13 -23.24 -23.60
CA GLY A 247 31.24 -21.81 -23.86
C GLY A 247 32.12 -21.09 -22.82
N LYS A 248 32.66 -19.94 -23.19
CA LYS A 248 33.35 -19.05 -22.22
C LYS A 248 32.30 -18.38 -21.34
N THR A 249 32.43 -18.52 -20.04
CA THR A 249 31.76 -17.65 -19.06
C THR A 249 32.65 -16.43 -18.85
N LEU A 250 32.05 -15.24 -18.91
CA LEU A 250 32.72 -13.98 -18.57
C LEU A 250 32.90 -13.86 -17.05
#